data_AF-A0A9E3WVE8-F1
#
_entry.id   AF-A0A9E3WVE8-F1
#
_cell.length_a   1.000
_cell.length_b   1.000
_cell.length_c   1.000
_cell.angle_alpha   90.00
_cell.angle_beta   90.00
_cell.angle_gamma   90.00
#
_symmetry.space_group_name_H-M   'P 1'
#
loop_
_entity.id
_entity.type
_entity.pdbx_description
1 polymer ?
#
loop_
_entity_poly.entity_id
_entity_poly.type
_entity_poly.pdbx_seq_one_letter_code
_entity_poly.pdbx_strand_id
1 'polypeptide(L)'
;MFSLARTKLPSYVTPCYAAMATLIGALIVRWRSAAEPLGRLTTRAAFGSLIAVGLAIAVALPIAAAFFAPGEQWLGLIGAAPIIGGLLGFVYCERRQPALASLSLGVCAVVTATLLFGLAAARISRHQPIDALIANIHQATASPKIAGHGAHEPTWVFYAKQNVAVAGDPKQAGEFLRDPDAFVITTERALDDLRPHLPADVQTVDRAQFFLKKYDIVVVGRTPEQVRIAHANADASTTRR
;
A
#
# COMPACT_ATOMS: atom_id res chain seq x y z
N MET A 1 -23.32 -2.04 17.66
CA MET A 1 -22.43 -1.31 18.58
C MET A 1 -21.37 -0.51 17.81
N PHE A 2 -20.49 -1.12 17.01
CA PHE A 2 -19.42 -0.38 16.29
C PHE A 2 -19.90 0.68 15.29
N SER A 3 -21.05 0.50 14.63
CA SER A 3 -21.62 1.53 13.73
C SER A 3 -22.03 2.82 14.43
N LEU A 4 -22.22 2.78 15.75
CA LEU A 4 -22.61 3.91 16.61
C LEU A 4 -21.40 4.57 17.31
N ALA A 5 -20.19 4.01 17.17
CA ALA A 5 -19.00 4.61 17.72
C ALA A 5 -18.62 5.89 16.96
N ARG A 6 -18.14 6.90 17.70
CA ARG A 6 -17.77 8.22 17.16
C ARG A 6 -16.51 8.17 16.30
N THR A 7 -15.58 7.27 16.62
CA THR A 7 -14.40 6.95 15.82
C THR A 7 -14.57 5.57 15.21
N LYS A 8 -14.40 5.46 13.90
CA LYS A 8 -14.58 4.21 13.15
C LYS A 8 -13.23 3.83 12.54
N LEU A 9 -12.52 2.91 13.18
CA LEU A 9 -11.38 2.26 12.57
C LEU A 9 -11.88 0.99 11.84
N PRO A 10 -11.44 0.73 10.59
CA PRO A 10 -11.84 -0.46 9.83
C PRO A 10 -11.60 -1.77 10.58
N SER A 11 -10.61 -1.79 11.48
CA SER A 11 -10.25 -2.96 12.28
C SER A 11 -11.26 -3.33 13.37
N TYR A 12 -12.23 -2.48 13.72
CA TYR A 12 -13.15 -2.76 14.84
C TYR A 12 -14.07 -3.96 14.62
N VAL A 13 -14.31 -4.34 13.37
CA VAL A 13 -15.15 -5.50 13.04
C VAL A 13 -14.34 -6.80 12.93
N THR A 14 -13.02 -6.77 13.07
CA THR A 14 -12.18 -7.97 12.88
C THR A 14 -12.52 -9.13 13.82
N PRO A 15 -12.89 -8.92 15.10
CA PRO A 15 -13.28 -10.03 15.96
C PRO A 15 -14.55 -10.75 15.48
N CYS A 16 -15.43 -10.05 14.75
CA CYS A 16 -16.66 -10.64 14.22
C CYS A 16 -16.39 -11.66 13.11
N TYR A 17 -15.23 -11.60 12.43
CA TYR A 17 -14.90 -12.55 11.35
C TYR A 17 -14.80 -14.00 11.85
N ALA A 18 -14.31 -14.23 13.06
CA ALA A 18 -14.22 -15.58 13.63
C ALA A 18 -15.59 -16.22 13.82
N ALA A 19 -16.53 -15.49 14.43
CA ALA A 19 -17.91 -15.95 14.62
C ALA A 19 -18.61 -16.18 13.27
N MET A 20 -18.44 -15.28 12.30
CA MET A 20 -19.01 -15.46 10.96
C MET A 20 -18.43 -16.68 10.25
N ALA A 21 -17.12 -16.94 10.38
CA ALA A 21 -16.50 -18.13 9.79
C ALA A 21 -17.10 -19.42 10.35
N THR A 22 -17.34 -19.50 11.66
CA THR A 22 -18.00 -20.66 12.28
C THR A 22 -19.43 -20.82 11.79
N LEU A 23 -20.21 -19.73 11.69
CA LEU A 23 -21.59 -19.77 11.19
C LEU A 23 -21.66 -20.22 9.72
N ILE A 24 -20.78 -19.69 8.86
CA ILE A 24 -20.68 -20.08 7.45
C ILE A 24 -20.26 -21.56 7.34
N GLY A 25 -19.30 -22.00 8.15
CA GLY A 25 -18.87 -23.40 8.20
C GLY A 25 -20.03 -24.33 8.59
N ALA A 26 -20.76 -24.00 9.66
CA ALA A 26 -21.94 -24.76 10.09
C ALA A 26 -23.03 -24.80 9.00
N LEU A 27 -23.29 -23.68 8.33
CA LEU A 27 -24.23 -23.62 7.21
C LEU A 27 -23.80 -24.54 6.05
N ILE A 28 -22.53 -24.52 5.68
CA ILE A 28 -21.98 -25.38 4.61
C ILE A 28 -22.12 -26.86 4.98
N VAL A 29 -21.83 -27.23 6.23
CA VAL A 29 -21.98 -28.62 6.70
C VAL A 29 -23.43 -29.08 6.59
N ARG A 30 -24.39 -28.28 7.06
CA ARG A 30 -25.83 -28.59 7.01
C ARG A 30 -26.36 -28.66 5.57
N TRP A 31 -25.85 -27.80 4.70
CA TRP A 31 -26.18 -27.83 3.28
C TRP A 31 -25.66 -29.10 2.60
N ARG A 32 -24.43 -29.53 2.91
CA ARG A 32 -23.82 -30.75 2.37
C ARG A 32 -24.51 -32.03 2.83
N SER A 33 -24.99 -32.07 4.07
CA SER A 33 -25.70 -33.23 4.62
C SER A 33 -27.15 -33.35 4.16
N ALA A 34 -27.63 -32.40 3.35
CA ALA A 34 -29.04 -32.26 2.97
C ALA A 34 -30.00 -32.13 4.17
N ALA A 35 -29.48 -31.83 5.36
CA ALA A 35 -30.30 -31.60 6.55
C ALA A 35 -31.18 -30.36 6.41
N GLU A 36 -30.70 -29.35 5.69
CA GLU A 36 -31.50 -28.23 5.21
C GLU A 36 -31.17 -27.93 3.74
N PRO A 37 -32.08 -28.23 2.80
CA PRO A 37 -31.86 -27.91 1.40
C PRO A 37 -31.94 -26.39 1.21
N LEU A 38 -30.84 -25.78 0.78
CA LEU A 38 -30.86 -24.41 0.33
C LEU A 38 -31.72 -24.31 -0.94
N GLY A 39 -32.57 -23.28 -1.00
CA GLY A 39 -33.39 -23.02 -2.19
C GLY A 39 -32.51 -22.85 -3.43
N ARG A 40 -32.96 -23.40 -4.57
CA ARG A 40 -32.24 -23.30 -5.85
C ARG A 40 -31.93 -21.85 -6.24
N LEU A 41 -32.86 -20.94 -5.96
CA LEU A 41 -32.64 -19.52 -6.25
C LEU A 41 -31.51 -18.94 -5.41
N THR A 42 -31.43 -19.32 -4.13
CA THR A 42 -30.39 -18.87 -3.20
C THR A 42 -29.01 -19.34 -3.63
N THR A 43 -28.85 -20.62 -4.01
CA THR A 43 -27.56 -21.15 -4.48
C THR A 43 -27.15 -20.53 -5.81
N ARG A 44 -28.10 -20.39 -6.76
CA ARG A 44 -27.84 -19.69 -8.03
C ARG A 44 -27.44 -18.23 -7.82
N ALA A 45 -28.12 -17.52 -6.93
CA ALA A 45 -27.77 -16.15 -6.59
C ALA A 45 -26.40 -16.04 -5.92
N ALA A 46 -26.04 -16.98 -5.04
CA ALA A 46 -24.74 -16.99 -4.38
C ALA A 46 -23.57 -17.22 -5.35
N PHE A 47 -23.69 -18.20 -6.26
CA PHE A 47 -22.64 -18.40 -7.28
C PHE A 47 -22.68 -17.34 -8.39
N GLY A 48 -23.87 -16.85 -8.74
CA GLY A 48 -24.03 -15.73 -9.67
C GLY A 48 -23.40 -14.44 -9.16
N SER A 49 -23.54 -14.14 -7.86
CA SER A 49 -22.87 -12.98 -7.25
C SER A 49 -21.36 -13.14 -7.21
N LEU A 50 -20.85 -14.36 -6.98
CA LEU A 50 -19.41 -14.64 -7.06
C LEU A 50 -18.85 -14.40 -8.46
N ILE A 51 -19.56 -14.84 -9.51
CA ILE A 51 -19.19 -14.55 -10.91
C ILE A 51 -19.22 -13.04 -11.16
N ALA A 52 -20.26 -12.35 -10.71
CA ALA A 52 -20.39 -10.89 -10.88
C ALA A 52 -19.24 -10.14 -10.18
N VAL A 53 -18.86 -10.54 -8.97
CA VAL A 53 -17.69 -9.99 -8.26
C VAL A 53 -16.42 -10.26 -9.04
N GLY A 54 -16.26 -11.45 -9.61
CA GLY A 54 -15.09 -11.76 -10.43
C GLY A 54 -14.99 -10.93 -11.70
N LEU A 55 -16.11 -10.69 -12.38
CA LEU A 55 -16.18 -9.76 -13.51
C LEU A 55 -15.85 -8.33 -13.08
N ALA A 56 -16.39 -7.89 -11.93
CA ALA A 56 -16.08 -6.57 -11.38
C ALA A 56 -14.58 -6.42 -11.10
N ILE A 57 -13.93 -7.43 -10.51
CA ILE A 57 -12.48 -7.45 -10.29
C ILE A 57 -11.73 -7.41 -11.62
N ALA A 58 -12.14 -8.22 -12.60
CA ALA A 58 -11.51 -8.33 -13.91
C ALA A 58 -11.55 -7.02 -14.70
N VAL A 59 -12.53 -6.15 -14.44
CA VAL A 59 -12.67 -4.84 -15.11
C VAL A 59 -12.10 -3.70 -14.24
N ALA A 60 -12.41 -3.67 -12.95
CA ALA A 60 -12.02 -2.58 -12.06
C ALA A 60 -10.52 -2.54 -11.78
N LEU A 61 -9.86 -3.70 -11.60
CA LEU A 61 -8.42 -3.72 -11.32
C LEU A 61 -7.59 -3.18 -12.49
N PRO A 62 -7.80 -3.60 -13.76
CA PRO A 62 -7.05 -3.02 -14.88
C PRO A 62 -7.28 -1.52 -15.05
N ILE A 63 -8.52 -1.05 -14.85
CA ILE A 63 -8.85 0.38 -14.93
C ILE A 63 -8.08 1.14 -13.85
N ALA A 64 -8.15 0.69 -12.59
CA ALA A 64 -7.40 1.31 -11.50
C ALA A 64 -5.89 1.27 -11.73
N ALA A 65 -5.35 0.14 -12.21
CA ALA A 65 -3.94 -0.02 -12.53
C ALA A 65 -3.51 0.94 -13.65
N ALA A 66 -4.33 1.18 -14.67
CA ALA A 66 -4.00 2.14 -15.73
C ALA A 66 -3.78 3.57 -15.19
N PHE A 67 -4.46 3.96 -14.11
CA PHE A 67 -4.31 5.27 -13.49
C PHE A 67 -3.18 5.33 -12.44
N PHE A 68 -2.94 4.26 -11.68
CA PHE A 68 -2.08 4.31 -10.49
C PHE A 68 -0.83 3.42 -10.56
N ALA A 69 -0.82 2.40 -11.41
CA ALA A 69 0.29 1.47 -11.59
C ALA A 69 0.36 0.99 -13.06
N PRO A 70 0.70 1.89 -14.01
CA PRO A 70 0.76 1.55 -15.42
C PRO A 70 1.65 0.33 -15.66
N GLY A 71 1.15 -0.64 -16.44
CA GLY A 71 1.82 -1.93 -16.67
C GLY A 71 1.30 -3.09 -15.79
N GLU A 72 0.58 -2.80 -14.69
CA GLU A 72 -0.01 -3.84 -13.83
C GLU A 72 -1.47 -4.18 -14.21
N GLN A 73 -1.89 -3.87 -15.44
CA GLN A 73 -3.25 -4.14 -15.93
C GLN A 73 -3.60 -5.63 -15.96
N TRP A 74 -2.59 -6.51 -16.09
CA TRP A 74 -2.77 -7.96 -16.06
C TRP A 74 -3.32 -8.46 -14.70
N LEU A 75 -3.28 -7.65 -13.64
CA LEU A 75 -3.90 -7.97 -12.35
C LEU A 75 -5.43 -8.21 -12.46
N GLY A 76 -6.08 -7.76 -13.53
CA GLY A 76 -7.46 -8.15 -13.84
C GLY A 76 -7.66 -9.67 -13.98
N LEU A 77 -6.63 -10.42 -14.34
CA LEU A 77 -6.68 -11.89 -14.41
C LEU A 77 -7.01 -12.54 -13.06
N ILE A 78 -6.81 -11.83 -11.94
CA ILE A 78 -7.21 -12.30 -10.62
C ILE A 78 -8.73 -12.53 -10.55
N GLY A 79 -9.52 -11.75 -11.30
CA GLY A 79 -10.96 -11.94 -11.42
C GLY A 79 -11.36 -13.28 -12.05
N ALA A 80 -10.44 -13.96 -12.76
CA ALA A 80 -10.71 -15.29 -13.31
C ALA A 80 -10.96 -16.34 -12.21
N ALA A 81 -10.28 -16.24 -11.06
CA ALA A 81 -10.48 -17.17 -9.95
C ALA A 81 -11.93 -17.21 -9.44
N PRO A 82 -12.57 -16.08 -9.07
CA PRO A 82 -13.98 -16.04 -8.70
C PRO A 82 -14.95 -16.38 -9.85
N ILE A 83 -14.63 -16.03 -11.09
CA ILE A 83 -15.45 -16.44 -12.25
C ILE A 83 -15.47 -17.97 -12.39
N ILE A 84 -14.29 -18.60 -12.42
CA ILE A 84 -14.15 -20.05 -12.57
C ILE A 84 -14.75 -20.78 -11.36
N GLY A 85 -14.42 -20.34 -10.14
CA GLY A 85 -14.96 -20.92 -8.90
C GLY A 85 -16.48 -20.80 -8.81
N GLY A 86 -17.04 -19.67 -9.27
CA GLY A 86 -18.47 -19.43 -9.38
C GLY A 86 -19.16 -20.32 -10.41
N LEU A 87 -18.60 -20.43 -11.62
CA LEU A 87 -19.12 -21.30 -12.68
C LEU A 87 -19.08 -22.77 -12.28
N LEU A 88 -17.96 -23.25 -11.74
CA LEU A 88 -17.82 -24.63 -11.26
C LEU A 88 -18.81 -24.90 -10.12
N GLY A 89 -18.91 -24.00 -9.14
CA GLY A 89 -19.84 -24.12 -8.03
C GLY A 89 -21.31 -24.13 -8.48
N PHE A 90 -21.66 -23.32 -9.47
CA PHE A 90 -22.97 -23.31 -10.11
C PHE A 90 -23.28 -24.65 -10.79
N VAL A 91 -22.36 -25.15 -11.62
CA VAL A 91 -22.53 -26.44 -12.33
C VAL A 91 -22.66 -27.61 -11.35
N TYR A 92 -21.81 -27.66 -10.31
CA TYR A 92 -21.90 -28.71 -9.28
C TYR A 92 -23.21 -28.62 -8.47
N CYS A 93 -23.74 -27.42 -8.23
CA CYS A 93 -25.06 -27.26 -7.62
C CYS A 93 -26.17 -27.84 -8.50
N GLU A 94 -26.19 -27.53 -9.80
CA GLU A 94 -27.20 -28.06 -10.73
C GLU A 94 -27.12 -29.59 -10.85
N ARG A 95 -25.91 -30.16 -10.75
CA ARG A 95 -25.67 -31.61 -10.73
C ARG A 95 -25.95 -32.27 -9.37
N ARG A 96 -26.46 -31.53 -8.37
CA ARG A 96 -26.73 -32.01 -7.00
C ARG A 96 -25.49 -32.59 -6.31
N GLN A 97 -24.33 -31.96 -6.52
CA GLN A 97 -23.04 -32.33 -5.92
C GLN A 97 -22.59 -31.25 -4.91
N PRO A 98 -23.26 -31.07 -3.76
CA PRO A 98 -23.00 -29.97 -2.82
C PRO A 98 -21.60 -30.02 -2.22
N ALA A 99 -21.01 -31.22 -2.08
CA ALA A 99 -19.64 -31.38 -1.63
C ALA A 99 -18.63 -30.69 -2.57
N LEU A 100 -18.72 -30.95 -3.87
CA LEU A 100 -17.83 -30.34 -4.87
C LEU A 100 -18.12 -28.85 -5.05
N ALA A 101 -19.38 -28.43 -4.96
CA ALA A 101 -19.75 -27.01 -4.98
C ALA A 101 -19.15 -26.24 -3.79
N SER A 102 -19.20 -26.82 -2.57
CA SER A 102 -18.59 -26.23 -1.38
C SER A 102 -17.06 -26.18 -1.46
N LEU A 103 -16.43 -27.22 -2.04
CA LEU A 103 -15.00 -27.26 -2.26
C LEU A 103 -14.57 -26.18 -3.25
N SER A 104 -15.30 -26.03 -4.37
CA SER A 104 -15.09 -24.96 -5.35
C SER A 104 -15.11 -23.58 -4.70
N LEU A 105 -16.11 -23.33 -3.84
CA LEU A 105 -16.22 -22.07 -3.09
C LEU A 105 -15.01 -21.85 -2.17
N GLY A 106 -14.62 -22.86 -1.39
CA GLY A 106 -13.50 -22.76 -0.46
C GLY A 106 -12.16 -22.52 -1.16
N VAL A 107 -11.86 -23.32 -2.20
CA VAL A 107 -10.64 -23.16 -3.01
C VAL A 107 -10.62 -21.80 -3.68
N CYS A 108 -11.73 -21.39 -4.29
CA CYS A 108 -11.86 -20.07 -4.90
C CYS A 108 -11.58 -18.93 -3.91
N ALA A 109 -12.15 -19.00 -2.70
CA ALA A 109 -11.97 -17.98 -1.68
C ALA A 109 -10.49 -17.85 -1.28
N VAL A 110 -9.82 -18.98 -1.03
CA VAL A 110 -8.39 -19.01 -0.69
C VAL A 110 -7.55 -18.44 -1.83
N VAL A 111 -7.72 -18.96 -3.05
CA VAL A 111 -6.95 -18.51 -4.22
C VAL A 111 -7.15 -17.02 -4.47
N THR A 112 -8.39 -16.53 -4.43
CA THR A 112 -8.69 -15.11 -4.67
C THR A 112 -8.07 -14.22 -3.60
N ALA A 113 -8.20 -14.59 -2.32
CA ALA A 113 -7.60 -13.83 -1.23
C ALA A 113 -6.07 -13.81 -1.32
N THR A 114 -5.44 -14.95 -1.59
CA THR A 114 -3.98 -15.04 -1.78
C THR A 114 -3.52 -14.23 -2.97
N LEU A 115 -4.22 -14.24 -4.10
CA LEU A 115 -3.86 -13.44 -5.27
C LEU A 115 -4.01 -11.94 -5.00
N LEU A 116 -5.10 -11.51 -4.36
CA LEU A 116 -5.30 -10.08 -4.07
C LEU A 116 -4.27 -9.56 -3.05
N PHE A 117 -4.11 -10.24 -1.92
CA PHE A 117 -3.30 -9.71 -0.82
C PHE A 117 -1.83 -10.14 -0.88
N GLY A 118 -1.53 -11.31 -1.45
CA GLY A 118 -0.17 -11.80 -1.60
C GLY A 118 0.52 -11.28 -2.86
N LEU A 119 -0.20 -11.20 -3.98
CA LEU A 119 0.37 -10.83 -5.27
C LEU A 119 0.04 -9.38 -5.68
N ALA A 120 -1.24 -9.02 -5.77
CA ALA A 120 -1.63 -7.68 -6.26
C ALA A 120 -1.15 -6.58 -5.32
N ALA A 121 -1.36 -6.71 -4.01
CA ALA A 121 -0.89 -5.73 -3.04
C ALA A 121 0.65 -5.56 -3.09
N ALA A 122 1.39 -6.66 -3.20
CA ALA A 122 2.86 -6.61 -3.30
C ALA A 122 3.33 -5.92 -4.60
N ARG A 123 2.65 -6.18 -5.73
CA ARG A 123 2.95 -5.52 -7.02
C ARG A 123 2.65 -4.02 -6.98
N ILE A 124 1.48 -3.65 -6.46
CA ILE A 124 1.08 -2.25 -6.32
C ILE A 124 2.04 -1.52 -5.37
N SER A 125 2.50 -2.16 -4.30
CA SER A 125 3.44 -1.56 -3.35
C SER A 125 4.76 -1.14 -4.01
N ARG A 126 5.23 -1.82 -5.07
CA ARG A 126 6.46 -1.45 -5.79
C ARG A 126 6.36 -0.14 -6.56
N HIS A 127 5.14 0.34 -6.78
CA HIS A 127 4.88 1.62 -7.42
C HIS A 127 4.84 2.77 -6.41
N GLN A 128 5.06 2.48 -5.11
CA GLN A 128 5.24 3.54 -4.12
C GLN A 128 6.61 4.19 -4.34
N PRO A 129 6.66 5.52 -4.53
CA PRO A 129 7.90 6.22 -4.87
C PRO A 129 8.89 6.28 -3.70
N ILE A 130 8.42 6.04 -2.47
CA ILE A 130 9.22 6.24 -1.26
C ILE A 130 10.47 5.36 -1.22
N ASP A 131 10.38 4.13 -1.74
CA ASP A 131 11.53 3.23 -1.86
C ASP A 131 12.65 3.86 -2.69
N ALA A 132 12.30 4.45 -3.84
CA ALA A 132 13.26 5.10 -4.73
C ALA A 132 13.83 6.39 -4.11
N LEU A 133 12.98 7.23 -3.51
CA LEU A 133 13.40 8.47 -2.85
C LEU A 133 14.43 8.18 -1.73
N ILE A 134 14.14 7.18 -0.89
CA ILE A 134 15.04 6.78 0.21
C ILE A 134 16.32 6.12 -0.32
N ALA A 135 16.24 5.34 -1.40
CA ALA A 135 17.42 4.77 -2.03
C ALA A 135 18.36 5.87 -2.58
N ASN A 136 17.80 6.91 -3.20
CA ASN A 136 18.58 8.03 -3.72
C ASN A 136 19.24 8.85 -2.60
N ILE A 137 18.57 9.02 -1.46
CA ILE A 137 19.18 9.62 -0.26
C ILE A 137 20.40 8.83 0.21
N HIS A 138 20.30 7.49 0.31
CA HIS A 138 21.41 6.64 0.72
C HIS A 138 22.56 6.55 -0.30
N GLN A 139 22.31 6.87 -1.58
CA GLN A 139 23.38 7.01 -2.56
C GLN A 139 24.16 8.31 -2.39
N ALA A 140 23.54 9.35 -1.82
CA ALA A 140 24.20 10.64 -1.60
C ALA A 140 25.15 10.62 -0.40
N THR A 141 24.84 9.86 0.65
CA THR A 141 25.71 9.69 1.83
C THR A 141 25.50 8.34 2.51
N ALA A 142 26.55 7.85 3.16
CA ALA A 142 26.56 6.56 3.85
C ALA A 142 25.72 6.56 5.15
N SER A 143 25.44 7.73 5.73
CA SER A 143 24.70 7.85 7.00
C SER A 143 23.76 9.06 6.99
N PRO A 144 22.72 9.05 6.14
CA PRO A 144 21.84 10.18 5.98
C PRO A 144 20.99 10.37 7.24
N LYS A 145 20.75 11.63 7.62
CA LYS A 145 19.73 11.98 8.63
C LYS A 145 18.49 12.46 7.91
N ILE A 146 17.33 11.89 8.23
CA ILE A 146 16.10 12.16 7.49
C ILE A 146 15.05 12.80 8.40
N ALA A 147 14.44 13.89 7.93
CA ALA A 147 13.29 14.53 8.57
C ALA A 147 12.13 14.72 7.60
N GLY A 148 10.90 14.73 8.11
CA GLY A 148 9.69 15.10 7.37
C GLY A 148 9.21 16.51 7.74
N HIS A 149 8.86 17.32 6.73
CA HIS A 149 8.24 18.64 6.92
C HIS A 149 7.00 18.78 6.02
N GLY A 150 5.82 19.01 6.59
CA GLY A 150 4.57 19.13 5.82
C GLY A 150 4.07 17.83 5.18
N ALA A 151 4.86 16.76 5.20
CA ALA A 151 4.47 15.38 4.98
C ALA A 151 5.22 14.48 5.95
N HIS A 152 4.48 13.64 6.66
CA HIS A 152 5.05 12.63 7.55
C HIS A 152 4.14 11.41 7.55
N GLU A 153 4.63 10.31 6.96
CA GLU A 153 3.97 9.01 7.04
C GLU A 153 4.72 8.14 8.05
N PRO A 154 4.03 7.56 9.05
CA PRO A 154 4.66 6.69 10.04
C PRO A 154 5.41 5.50 9.42
N THR A 155 5.01 5.08 8.21
CA THR A 155 5.62 3.96 7.50
C THR A 155 7.04 4.26 6.99
N TRP A 156 7.43 5.54 6.85
CA TRP A 156 8.74 5.91 6.31
C TRP A 156 9.92 5.43 7.16
N VAL A 157 9.73 5.23 8.47
CA VAL A 157 10.75 4.66 9.37
C VAL A 157 11.19 3.26 8.90
N PHE A 158 10.28 2.46 8.35
CA PHE A 158 10.60 1.13 7.84
C PHE A 158 11.43 1.19 6.55
N TYR A 159 11.12 2.14 5.67
CA TYR A 159 11.84 2.35 4.41
C TYR A 159 13.23 2.96 4.65
N ALA A 160 13.29 3.99 5.50
CA ALA A 160 14.50 4.67 5.89
C ALA A 160 15.44 3.81 6.75
N LYS A 161 14.92 2.75 7.39
CA LYS A 161 15.62 1.93 8.39
C LYS A 161 16.23 2.74 9.54
N GLN A 162 15.66 3.90 9.81
CA GLN A 162 16.05 4.84 10.85
C GLN A 162 14.84 5.67 11.27
N ASN A 163 14.92 6.33 12.42
CA ASN A 163 13.90 7.27 12.82
C ASN A 163 13.85 8.46 11.84
N VAL A 164 12.66 8.81 11.38
CA VAL A 164 12.44 10.01 10.56
C VAL A 164 11.96 11.11 11.48
N ALA A 165 12.81 12.10 11.73
CA ALA A 165 12.47 13.21 12.61
C ALA A 165 11.30 14.03 12.04
N VAL A 166 10.55 14.70 12.91
CA VAL A 166 9.48 15.60 12.49
C VAL A 166 9.99 17.03 12.65
N ALA A 167 10.11 17.75 11.53
CA ALA A 167 10.38 19.18 11.53
C ALA A 167 9.05 19.93 11.46
N GLY A 168 8.57 20.38 12.63
CA GLY A 168 7.22 20.94 12.78
C GLY A 168 7.06 22.32 12.13
N ASP A 169 8.15 23.06 11.97
CA ASP A 169 8.17 24.38 11.34
C ASP A 169 9.28 24.49 10.27
N PRO A 170 9.17 25.45 9.33
CA PRO A 170 10.15 25.62 8.25
C PRO A 170 11.55 25.99 8.74
N LYS A 171 11.68 26.65 9.90
CA LYS A 171 12.98 27.05 10.46
C LYS A 171 13.72 25.84 11.01
N GLN A 172 13.04 24.96 11.72
CA GLN A 172 13.57 23.68 12.21
C GLN A 172 14.03 22.80 11.05
N ALA A 173 13.28 22.76 9.94
CA ALA A 173 13.70 22.05 8.74
C ALA A 173 14.97 22.67 8.12
N GLY A 174 15.05 24.00 8.03
CA GLY A 174 16.25 24.70 7.56
C GLY A 174 17.47 24.49 8.47
N GLU A 175 17.27 24.47 9.78
CA GLU A 175 18.32 24.17 10.77
C GLU A 175 18.80 22.72 10.68
N PHE A 176 17.88 21.78 10.49
CA PHE A 176 18.20 20.37 10.28
C PHE A 176 19.10 20.18 9.04
N LEU A 177 18.81 20.92 7.96
CA LEU A 177 19.58 20.91 6.72
C LEU A 177 20.95 21.60 6.80
N ARG A 178 21.34 22.15 7.96
CA ARG A 178 22.73 22.62 8.17
C ARG A 178 23.74 21.49 8.26
N ASP A 179 23.28 20.30 8.67
CA ASP A 179 24.11 19.10 8.64
C ASP A 179 24.31 18.67 7.17
N PRO A 180 25.55 18.46 6.70
CA PRO A 180 25.84 18.03 5.32
C PRO A 180 25.12 16.74 4.93
N ASP A 181 24.89 15.84 5.88
CA ASP A 181 24.28 14.52 5.66
C ASP A 181 22.76 14.52 5.92
N ALA A 182 22.16 15.70 6.17
CA ALA A 182 20.72 15.81 6.41
C ALA A 182 19.90 16.02 5.14
N PHE A 183 18.75 15.35 5.11
CA PHE A 183 17.75 15.41 4.06
C PHE A 183 16.37 15.64 4.67
N VAL A 184 15.57 16.47 4.01
CA VAL A 184 14.18 16.75 4.39
C VAL A 184 13.25 16.26 3.28
N ILE A 185 12.32 15.39 3.64
CA ILE A 185 11.22 14.97 2.78
C ILE A 185 10.05 15.94 3.03
N THR A 186 9.57 16.58 1.98
CA THR A 186 8.50 17.58 2.06
C THR A 186 7.51 17.44 0.90
N THR A 187 6.47 18.28 0.88
CA THR A 187 5.56 18.41 -0.27
C THR A 187 5.94 19.62 -1.09
N GLU A 188 5.55 19.66 -2.36
CA GLU A 188 5.76 20.85 -3.19
C GLU A 188 5.17 22.12 -2.57
N ARG A 189 4.00 22.03 -1.94
CA ARG A 189 3.37 23.16 -1.25
C ARG A 189 4.19 23.63 -0.04
N ALA A 190 4.68 22.71 0.77
CA ALA A 190 5.48 23.05 1.97
C ALA A 190 6.91 23.47 1.61
N LEU A 191 7.40 23.12 0.42
CA LEU A 191 8.68 23.59 -0.08
C LEU A 191 8.71 25.11 -0.27
N ASP A 192 7.61 25.71 -0.72
CA ASP A 192 7.53 27.16 -0.92
C ASP A 192 7.71 27.92 0.40
N ASP A 193 7.15 27.40 1.50
CA ASP A 193 7.33 27.94 2.84
C ASP A 193 8.74 27.68 3.40
N LEU A 194 9.40 26.60 2.95
CA LEU A 194 10.74 26.22 3.38
C LEU A 194 11.86 26.99 2.67
N ARG A 195 11.66 27.37 1.40
CA ARG A 195 12.67 28.04 0.55
C ARG A 195 13.40 29.22 1.22
N PRO A 196 12.73 30.15 1.93
CA PRO A 196 13.41 31.28 2.58
C PRO A 196 14.38 30.88 3.70
N HIS A 197 14.28 29.65 4.19
CA HIS A 197 15.06 29.11 5.30
C HIS A 197 16.13 28.10 4.87
N LEU A 198 16.19 27.79 3.57
CA LEU A 198 17.16 26.84 3.04
C LEU A 198 18.58 27.43 3.04
N PRO A 199 19.60 26.65 3.45
CA PRO A 199 21.00 26.97 3.19
C PRO A 199 21.26 27.14 1.67
N ALA A 200 22.20 28.00 1.30
CA ALA A 200 22.47 28.35 -0.10
C ALA A 200 22.96 27.17 -0.96
N ASP A 201 23.49 26.13 -0.33
CA ASP A 201 24.02 24.92 -0.96
C ASP A 201 23.03 23.75 -1.00
N VAL A 202 21.82 23.95 -0.47
CA VAL A 202 20.76 22.93 -0.42
C VAL A 202 19.78 23.13 -1.56
N GLN A 203 19.44 22.03 -2.24
CA GLN A 203 18.54 22.03 -3.39
C GLN A 203 17.59 20.83 -3.36
N THR A 204 16.65 20.80 -4.29
CA THR A 204 15.85 19.60 -4.55
C THR A 204 16.74 18.52 -5.15
N VAL A 205 16.92 17.43 -4.42
CA VAL A 205 17.74 16.28 -4.84
C VAL A 205 16.90 15.28 -5.63
N ASP A 206 15.62 15.14 -5.27
CA ASP A 206 14.72 14.20 -5.93
C ASP A 206 13.26 14.64 -5.79
N ARG A 207 12.40 14.13 -6.67
CA ARG A 207 10.97 14.42 -6.71
C ARG A 207 10.20 13.24 -7.28
N ALA A 208 9.08 12.90 -6.64
CA ALA A 208 8.17 11.89 -7.14
C ALA A 208 6.71 12.18 -6.77
N GLN A 209 5.77 11.74 -7.60
CA GLN A 209 4.34 11.87 -7.31
C GLN A 209 3.96 11.04 -6.08
N PHE A 210 3.34 11.66 -5.07
CA PHE A 210 2.89 10.94 -3.88
C PHE A 210 1.83 9.90 -4.27
N PHE A 211 2.09 8.63 -3.95
CA PHE A 211 1.19 7.52 -4.28
C PHE A 211 -0.25 7.76 -3.83
N LEU A 212 -1.20 7.63 -4.76
CA LEU A 212 -2.65 7.90 -4.60
C LEU A 212 -3.02 9.35 -4.22
N LYS A 213 -2.08 10.31 -4.29
CA LYS A 213 -2.36 11.73 -4.12
C LYS A 213 -2.06 12.51 -5.40
N LYS A 214 -2.59 13.73 -5.49
CA LYS A 214 -2.44 14.63 -6.64
C LYS A 214 -1.32 15.66 -6.45
N TYR A 215 -0.37 15.39 -5.57
CA TYR A 215 0.74 16.28 -5.27
C TYR A 215 2.05 15.49 -5.15
N ASP A 216 3.16 16.19 -5.34
CA ASP A 216 4.48 15.58 -5.32
C ASP A 216 5.10 15.59 -3.92
N ILE A 217 5.86 14.54 -3.63
CA ILE A 217 6.86 14.51 -2.57
C ILE A 217 8.16 15.00 -3.16
N VAL A 218 8.84 15.87 -2.40
CA VAL A 218 10.13 16.44 -2.78
C VAL A 218 11.14 16.11 -1.69
N VAL A 219 12.33 15.68 -2.10
CA VAL A 219 13.47 15.51 -1.21
C VAL A 219 14.41 16.70 -1.39
N VAL A 220 14.73 17.34 -0.28
CA VAL A 220 15.60 18.51 -0.21
C VAL A 220 16.86 18.14 0.58
N GLY A 221 18.03 18.50 0.06
CA GLY A 221 19.32 18.17 0.65
C GLY A 221 20.48 18.59 -0.24
N ARG A 222 21.64 17.98 -0.03
CA ARG A 222 22.84 18.17 -0.86
C ARG A 222 23.03 17.01 -1.82
N THR A 223 23.57 17.27 -2.99
CA THR A 223 23.96 16.22 -3.94
C THR A 223 25.21 15.47 -3.44
N PRO A 224 25.48 14.24 -3.93
CA PRO A 224 26.66 13.49 -3.51
C PRO A 224 27.99 14.25 -3.72
N GLU A 225 28.05 15.13 -4.72
CA GLU A 225 29.21 16.00 -4.94
C GLU A 225 29.34 17.07 -3.86
N GLN A 226 28.24 17.74 -3.51
CA GLN A 226 28.20 18.76 -2.47
C GLN A 226 28.52 18.18 -1.09
N VAL A 227 28.03 16.97 -0.77
CA VAL A 227 28.36 16.28 0.48
C VAL A 227 29.87 15.99 0.56
N ARG A 228 30.48 15.48 -0.51
CA ARG A 228 31.93 15.22 -0.56
C ARG A 228 32.76 16.49 -0.38
N ILE A 229 32.36 17.59 -1.03
CA ILE A 229 33.04 18.89 -0.87
C ILE A 229 32.91 19.39 0.58
N ALA A 230 31.73 19.26 1.20
CA ALA A 230 31.52 19.67 2.58
C ALA A 230 32.39 18.87 3.57
N HIS A 231 32.48 17.55 3.42
CA HIS A 231 33.36 16.71 4.24
C HIS A 231 34.84 17.04 4.02
N ALA A 232 35.29 17.20 2.76
CA ALA A 232 36.67 17.55 2.45
C ALA A 232 37.09 18.91 3.06
N ASN A 233 36.20 19.90 3.06
CA ASN A 233 36.43 21.19 3.68
C ASN A 233 36.47 21.11 5.22
N ALA A 234 35.63 20.26 5.82
CA ALA A 234 35.63 20.02 7.26
C ALA A 234 36.94 19.38 7.73
N ASP A 235 37.43 18.37 6.99
CA ASP A 235 38.69 17.69 7.31
C ASP A 235 39.89 18.64 7.18
N ALA A 236 39.95 19.44 6.10
CA ALA A 236 41.01 20.43 5.88
C ALA A 236 41.06 21.52 6.96
N SER A 237 39.92 21.86 7.56
CA SER A 237 39.85 22.82 8.67
C SER A 237 40.33 22.23 10.00
N THR A 238 40.23 20.90 10.16
CA THR A 238 40.64 20.18 11.38
C THR A 238 42.14 19.94 11.42
N THR A 239 42.79 19.74 10.27
CA THR A 239 44.26 19.57 10.17
C THR A 239 45.05 20.88 10.36
N ARG A 240 44.41 22.04 10.33
CA ARG A 240 45.06 23.36 10.55
C ARG A 240 45.03 23.85 12.01
N ARG A 241 44.55 23.05 12.96
CA ARG A 241 44.64 23.30 14.40
C ARG A 241 45.70 22.41 15.04
#